data_AF-A0A9D7MNQ4-F1
#
_entry.id   AF-A0A9D7MNQ4-F1
#
_cell.length_a   1.000
_cell.length_b   1.000
_cell.length_c   1.000
_cell.angle_alpha   90.00
_cell.angle_beta   90.00
_cell.angle_gamma   90.00
#
_symmetry.space_group_name_H-M   'P 1'
#
loop_
_entity.id
_entity.type
_entity.pdbx_description
1 polymer ?
#
loop_
_entity_poly.entity_id
_entity_poly.type
_entity_poly.pdbx_seq_one_letter_code
_entity_poly.pdbx_strand_id
1 'polypeptide(L)' 'MIQVDASPVRFAVYSGDVNQDGSIDGSDNGLVDNDAYNFISGYVVTDVNGDGIVDASDAFIVDNNSSNFVSVVRP' A
#
# COMPACT_ATOMS: atom_id res chain seq x y z
N MET A 1 -6.73 10.46 -4.97
CA MET A 1 -8.09 9.97 -4.63
C MET A 1 -8.83 9.69 -5.93
N ILE A 2 -9.52 8.55 -6.04
CA ILE A 2 -10.24 8.08 -7.23
C ILE A 2 -11.66 7.65 -6.83
N GLN A 3 -12.65 7.87 -7.70
CA GLN A 3 -14.01 7.37 -7.48
C GLN A 3 -14.05 5.86 -7.80
N VAL A 4 -14.53 5.05 -6.86
CA VAL A 4 -14.59 3.58 -6.98
C VAL A 4 -16.01 3.03 -7.05
N ASP A 5 -17.01 3.83 -6.66
CA ASP A 5 -18.42 3.46 -6.75
C ASP A 5 -19.26 4.71 -7.08
N ALA A 6 -20.31 4.53 -7.86
CA ALA A 6 -21.25 5.57 -8.25
C ALA A 6 -22.53 5.56 -7.39
N SER A 7 -22.85 4.45 -6.70
CA SER A 7 -24.08 4.33 -5.90
C SER A 7 -23.97 3.25 -4.80
N PRO A 8 -23.69 3.65 -3.54
CA PRO A 8 -23.44 5.02 -3.09
C PRO A 8 -22.10 5.54 -3.62
N VAL A 9 -21.97 6.86 -3.81
CA VAL A 9 -20.71 7.47 -4.25
C VAL A 9 -19.62 7.20 -3.22
N ARG A 10 -18.54 6.53 -3.65
CA ARG A 10 -17.38 6.21 -2.80
C ARG A 10 -16.08 6.60 -3.50
N PHE A 11 -15.14 7.09 -2.71
CA PHE A 11 -13.80 7.42 -3.14
C PHE A 11 -12.78 6.61 -2.35
N ALA A 12 -11.66 6.28 -3.00
CA ALA A 12 -10.53 5.60 -2.39
C ALA A 12 -9.22 6.34 -2.67
N VAL A 13 -8.21 6.04 -1.86
CA VAL A 13 -6.81 6.39 -2.09
C VAL A 13 -6.01 5.10 -2.26
N TYR A 14 -4.94 5.15 -3.03
CA TYR A 14 -3.99 4.05 -3.08
C TYR A 14 -3.19 4.01 -1.78
N SER A 15 -2.94 2.79 -1.29
CA SER A 15 -2.04 2.50 -0.16
C SER A 15 -0.74 1.87 -0.70
N GLY A 16 0.33 1.87 0.08
CA GLY A 16 1.58 1.19 -0.27
C GLY A 16 2.79 2.07 -0.55
N ASP A 17 2.67 3.41 -0.52
CA ASP A 17 3.83 4.32 -0.51
C ASP A 17 4.32 4.43 0.96
N VAL A 18 4.98 3.37 1.42
CA VAL A 18 5.36 3.19 2.83
C VAL A 18 6.63 3.97 3.17
N ASN A 19 7.47 4.25 2.17
CA ASN A 19 8.68 5.05 2.32
C ASN A 19 8.41 6.57 2.14
N GLN A 20 7.21 6.95 1.67
CA GLN A 20 6.72 8.32 1.46
C GLN A 20 7.49 9.14 0.39
N ASP A 21 8.08 8.49 -0.60
CA ASP A 21 8.80 9.15 -1.68
C ASP A 21 7.89 9.66 -2.82
N GLY A 22 6.62 9.30 -2.79
CA GLY A 22 5.62 9.73 -3.75
C GLY A 22 5.43 8.79 -4.93
N SER A 23 6.08 7.64 -4.96
CA SER A 23 5.83 6.53 -5.89
C SER A 23 5.59 5.26 -5.10
N ILE A 24 4.77 4.36 -5.63
CA ILE A 24 4.68 2.99 -5.10
C ILE A 24 5.55 2.13 -6.00
N ASP A 25 6.67 1.62 -5.50
CA ASP A 25 7.62 0.85 -6.29
C ASP A 25 8.30 -0.31 -5.54
N GLY A 26 9.36 -0.88 -6.13
CA GLY A 26 10.08 -2.02 -5.56
C GLY A 26 10.75 -1.73 -4.21
N SER A 27 11.00 -0.47 -3.88
CA SER A 27 11.55 -0.08 -2.57
C SER A 27 10.51 -0.19 -1.46
N ASP A 28 9.24 0.09 -1.74
CA ASP A 28 8.12 -0.13 -0.82
C ASP A 28 7.87 -1.62 -0.59
N ASN A 29 7.85 -2.41 -1.66
CA ASN A 29 7.75 -3.88 -1.56
C ASN A 29 8.85 -4.44 -0.67
N GLY A 30 10.09 -3.98 -0.83
CA GLY A 30 11.20 -4.44 0.01
C GLY A 30 10.97 -4.20 1.50
N LEU A 31 10.30 -3.11 1.88
CA LEU A 31 9.95 -2.84 3.27
C LEU A 31 8.84 -3.77 3.77
N VAL A 32 7.77 -3.92 2.99
CA VAL A 32 6.64 -4.80 3.34
C VAL A 32 7.06 -6.26 3.39
N ASP A 33 7.83 -6.76 2.43
CA ASP A 33 8.31 -8.14 2.37
C ASP A 33 9.22 -8.47 3.56
N ASN A 34 10.09 -7.54 3.96
CA ASN A 34 10.96 -7.72 5.12
C ASN A 34 10.14 -7.81 6.42
N ASP A 35 9.13 -6.97 6.58
CA ASP A 35 8.28 -6.98 7.78
C ASP A 35 7.33 -8.20 7.79
N ALA A 36 6.83 -8.61 6.62
CA ALA A 36 6.06 -9.85 6.45
C ALA A 36 6.90 -11.09 6.80
N TYR A 37 8.15 -11.14 6.34
CA TYR A 37 9.09 -12.22 6.69
C TYR A 37 9.36 -12.31 8.20
N ASN A 38 9.37 -11.16 8.88
CA ASN A 38 9.56 -11.07 10.33
C ASN A 38 8.27 -11.20 11.14
N PHE A 39 7.11 -11.41 10.49
CA PHE A 39 5.79 -11.49 11.14
C PHE A 39 5.51 -10.29 12.06
N ILE A 40 5.86 -9.08 11.58
CA ILE A 40 5.58 -7.85 12.32
C ILE A 40 4.07 -7.68 12.45
N SER A 41 3.63 -7.21 13.62
CA SER A 41 2.22 -6.99 13.93
C SER A 41 2.04 -5.70 14.73
N GLY A 42 0.79 -5.24 14.80
CA GLY A 42 0.41 -3.99 15.41
C GLY A 42 0.37 -2.84 14.41
N TYR A 43 0.38 -1.61 14.93
CA TYR A 43 0.26 -0.41 14.09
C TYR A 43 1.63 -0.01 13.53
N VAL A 44 1.97 -0.56 12.37
CA VAL A 44 3.19 -0.23 11.61
C VAL A 44 2.83 0.25 10.22
N VAL A 45 3.71 1.03 9.59
CA VAL A 45 3.42 1.64 8.27
C VAL A 45 3.34 0.63 7.12
N THR A 46 3.88 -0.58 7.34
CA THR A 46 3.89 -1.71 6.40
C THR A 46 2.63 -2.58 6.47
N ASP A 47 1.76 -2.38 7.48
CA ASP A 47 0.40 -2.91 7.53
C ASP A 47 -0.51 -2.00 6.68
N VAL A 48 -0.50 -2.22 5.37
CA VAL A 48 -1.13 -1.34 4.38
C VAL A 48 -2.62 -1.62 4.23
N ASN A 49 -3.08 -2.79 4.69
CA ASN A 49 -4.48 -3.20 4.71
C ASN A 49 -5.19 -2.87 6.05
N GLY A 50 -4.42 -2.65 7.12
CA GLY A 50 -4.88 -2.26 8.46
C GLY A 50 -5.47 -3.40 9.30
N ASP A 51 -5.13 -4.65 9.04
CA ASP A 51 -5.64 -5.82 9.76
C ASP A 51 -4.83 -6.18 11.02
N GLY A 52 -3.71 -5.49 11.23
CA GLY A 52 -2.85 -5.62 12.40
C GLY A 52 -1.72 -6.64 12.27
N ILE A 53 -1.53 -7.25 11.10
CA ILE A 53 -0.44 -8.19 10.82
C ILE A 53 0.13 -7.86 9.44
N VAL A 54 1.45 -7.69 9.34
CA VAL A 54 2.11 -7.55 8.03
C VAL A 54 2.27 -8.94 7.43
N ASP A 55 1.61 -9.19 6.30
CA ASP A 55 1.67 -10.48 5.61
C ASP A 55 1.63 -10.38 4.07
N ALA A 56 1.44 -11.52 3.41
CA ALA A 56 1.43 -11.58 1.94
C ALA A 56 0.30 -10.73 1.31
N SER A 57 -0.79 -10.47 2.04
CA SER A 57 -1.89 -9.64 1.56
C SER A 57 -1.51 -8.17 1.45
N ASP A 58 -0.65 -7.67 2.36
CA ASP A 58 -0.02 -6.35 2.26
C ASP A 58 0.90 -6.27 1.04
N ALA A 59 1.76 -7.27 0.89
CA ALA A 59 2.69 -7.35 -0.24
C ALA A 59 1.94 -7.31 -1.58
N PHE A 60 0.84 -8.07 -1.72
CA PHE A 60 0.04 -8.05 -2.94
C PHE A 60 -0.62 -6.69 -3.24
N ILE A 61 -0.94 -5.88 -2.24
CA ILE A 61 -1.47 -4.53 -2.46
C ILE A 61 -0.38 -3.65 -3.06
N VAL A 62 0.83 -3.67 -2.49
CA VAL A 62 1.96 -2.86 -2.96
C VAL A 62 2.43 -3.32 -4.33
N ASP A 63 2.52 -4.63 -4.57
CA ASP A 63 2.90 -5.23 -5.87
C ASP A 63 1.97 -4.80 -7.01
N ASN A 64 0.66 -4.85 -6.76
CA ASN A 64 -0.34 -4.46 -7.76
C ASN A 64 -0.28 -2.95 -8.05
N ASN A 65 -0.08 -2.12 -7.03
CA ASN A 65 0.00 -0.67 -7.21
C ASN A 65 1.30 -0.25 -7.90
N SER A 66 2.41 -0.92 -7.58
CA SER A 66 3.71 -0.78 -8.25
C SER A 66 3.61 -1.18 -9.73
N SER A 67 2.99 -2.31 -10.03
CA SER A 67 2.74 -2.77 -11.41
C SER A 67 1.85 -1.83 -12.22
N ASN A 68 1.03 -1.02 -11.55
CA ASN A 68 0.18 -0.01 -12.16
C ASN A 68 0.83 1.38 -12.22
N PHE A 69 2.09 1.52 -11.82
CA PHE A 69 2.84 2.79 -11.80
C PHE A 69 2.14 3.89 -10.99
N VAL A 70 1.52 3.52 -9.86
CA VAL A 70 0.85 4.47 -8.99
C VAL A 70 1.87 5.43 -8.38
N SER A 71 1.63 6.73 -8.57
CA SER A 71 2.47 7.80 -8.03
C SER A 71 1.61 9.03 -7.70
N VAL A 72 2.15 9.89 -6.83
CA VAL A 72 1.48 11.13 -6.44
C VAL A 72 1.71 12.19 -7.50
N VAL A 73 0.63 12.82 -7.96
CA VAL A 73 0.69 14.05 -8.76
C VAL A 73 0.59 15.25 -7.81
N ARG A 74 1.65 16.06 -7.74
CA ARG A 74 1.73 17.28 -6.91
C ARG A 74 1.90 18.51 -7.83
N PRO A 75 1.47 19.73 -7.40
CA PRO A 75 1.61 20.96 -8.18
C PRO A 75 3.05 21.31 -8.55
#